data_AF-U5W740-F1
#
_entry.id   AF-U5W740-F1
#
_cell.length_a   1.000
_cell.length_b   1.000
_cell.length_c   1.000
_cell.angle_alpha   90.00
_cell.angle_beta   90.00
_cell.angle_gamma   90.00
#
_symmetry.space_group_name_H-M   'P 1'
#
loop_
_entity.id
_entity.type
_entity.pdbx_description
1 polymer ?
#
loop_
_entity_poly.entity_id
_entity_poly.type
_entity_poly.pdbx_seq_one_letter_code
_entity_poly.pdbx_strand_id
1 'polypeptide(L)'
;MNLLEEAPNVMEEIVDLPDPEKQFLVHPLDLPEARVQFRNGWLVGAATSIPVAALAAAIIGYLGQTVVGPLIAFLALSIFGAMASRWATDRAWDYVPRKRQDRNRPLPRSWELGSSAILALVLGVALLLIVFRLDDSDVPLDFRSYTFGMCAVAALLVVADAVVGLFRPAGRRRALASLPGVAVVAVAAVLAYLAWFDGNADGGLLFWGAVTMAGAAVLVGAAKLWDRRRVTVNEQAE
;
A
#
# COMPACT_ATOMS: atom_id res chain seq x y z
N MET A 1 24.47 -53.48 16.25
CA MET A 1 23.23 -52.82 16.71
C MET A 1 23.56 -51.35 16.82
N ASN A 2 23.60 -50.66 15.65
CA ASN A 2 23.95 -49.24 15.57
C ASN A 2 22.66 -48.46 15.79
N LEU A 3 22.60 -47.76 16.92
CA LEU A 3 21.64 -46.71 17.16
C LEU A 3 21.98 -45.59 16.17
N LEU A 4 21.14 -45.44 15.14
CA LEU A 4 21.05 -44.18 14.41
C LEU A 4 20.53 -43.17 15.44
N GLU A 5 21.46 -42.39 16.01
CA GLU A 5 21.12 -41.13 16.65
C GLU A 5 20.31 -40.34 15.63
N GLU A 6 18.99 -40.29 15.84
CA GLU A 6 18.14 -39.25 15.30
C GLU A 6 18.74 -37.93 15.80
N ALA A 7 19.56 -37.31 14.96
CA ALA A 7 19.90 -35.91 15.13
C ALA A 7 18.56 -35.17 15.20
N PRO A 8 18.21 -34.53 16.34
CA PRO A 8 17.05 -33.66 16.35
C PRO A 8 17.26 -32.68 15.22
N ASN A 9 16.22 -32.48 14.41
CA ASN A 9 16.23 -31.46 13.36
C ASN A 9 16.29 -30.11 14.09
N VAL A 10 17.51 -29.71 14.47
CA VAL A 10 17.81 -28.44 15.10
C VAL A 10 17.53 -27.43 14.02
N MET A 11 16.33 -26.85 14.05
CA MET A 11 16.11 -25.58 13.39
C MET A 11 17.18 -24.65 13.92
N GLU A 12 18.20 -24.35 13.10
CA GLU A 12 19.27 -23.45 13.48
C GLU A 12 18.62 -22.15 13.96
N GLU A 13 18.75 -21.87 15.24
CA GLU A 13 18.38 -20.59 15.82
C GLU A 13 19.43 -19.59 15.33
N ILE A 14 19.13 -18.95 14.20
CA ILE A 14 20.05 -18.06 13.47
C ILE A 14 20.47 -16.86 14.33
N VAL A 15 19.67 -16.52 15.36
CA VAL A 15 19.81 -15.33 16.20
C VAL A 15 19.38 -15.64 17.63
N ASP A 16 20.09 -15.06 18.60
CA ASP A 16 19.79 -15.17 20.03
C ASP A 16 18.39 -14.58 20.34
N LEU A 17 17.42 -15.45 20.64
CA LEU A 17 16.05 -15.03 20.90
C LEU A 17 15.89 -14.54 22.34
N PRO A 18 14.92 -13.64 22.62
CA PRO A 18 14.54 -13.28 23.97
C PRO A 18 14.19 -14.52 24.81
N ASP A 19 14.59 -14.49 26.09
CA ASP A 19 14.32 -15.54 27.07
C ASP A 19 12.84 -15.98 27.05
N PRO A 20 12.54 -17.26 26.76
CA PRO A 20 11.18 -17.75 26.62
C PRO A 20 10.35 -17.65 27.90
N GLU A 21 10.98 -17.61 29.08
CA GLU A 21 10.27 -17.43 30.36
C GLU A 21 9.76 -15.99 30.53
N LYS A 22 10.41 -15.02 29.89
CA LYS A 22 10.02 -13.60 29.92
C LYS A 22 9.15 -13.20 28.74
N GLN A 23 9.43 -13.74 27.56
CA GLN A 23 8.69 -13.44 26.34
C GLN A 23 8.59 -14.68 25.44
N PHE A 24 7.48 -15.41 25.59
CA PHE A 24 7.24 -16.63 24.82
C PHE A 24 7.06 -16.35 23.31
N LEU A 25 6.21 -15.38 22.96
CA LEU A 25 5.93 -14.96 21.59
C LEU A 25 6.82 -13.77 21.18
N VAL A 26 7.53 -13.92 20.07
CA VAL A 26 8.50 -12.96 19.56
C VAL A 26 8.03 -12.42 18.21
N HIS A 27 8.20 -11.11 18.02
CA HIS A 27 7.96 -10.44 16.75
C HIS A 27 9.30 -10.04 16.12
N PRO A 28 9.44 -10.02 14.77
CA PRO A 28 10.64 -9.53 14.06
C PRO A 28 11.10 -8.11 14.44
N LEU A 29 10.29 -7.36 15.17
CA LEU A 29 10.63 -6.01 15.65
C LEU A 29 11.49 -6.07 16.91
N ASP A 30 11.38 -7.15 17.68
CA ASP A 30 12.10 -7.34 18.94
C ASP A 30 13.56 -7.76 18.67
N LEU A 31 13.82 -8.42 17.53
CA LEU A 31 15.15 -8.83 17.08
C LEU A 31 15.83 -7.74 16.25
N PRO A 32 17.04 -7.27 16.60
CA PRO A 32 17.71 -6.21 15.87
C PRO A 32 18.03 -6.57 14.41
N GLU A 33 18.36 -7.84 14.12
CA GLU A 33 18.71 -8.37 12.80
C GLU A 33 17.47 -8.42 11.88
N ALA A 34 16.33 -8.86 12.41
CA ALA A 34 15.08 -8.97 11.64
C ALA A 34 14.35 -7.63 11.50
N ARG A 35 14.57 -6.69 12.43
CA ARG A 35 13.88 -5.39 12.47
C ARG A 35 14.05 -4.58 11.20
N VAL A 36 15.27 -4.54 10.65
CA VAL A 36 15.57 -3.73 9.44
C VAL A 36 14.85 -4.31 8.23
N GLN A 37 14.89 -5.63 8.04
CA GLN A 37 14.20 -6.28 6.93
C GLN A 37 12.68 -6.13 7.04
N PHE A 38 12.11 -6.34 8.23
CA PHE A 38 10.69 -6.14 8.47
C PHE A 38 10.27 -4.69 8.20
N ARG A 39 11.07 -3.71 8.65
CA ARG A 39 10.81 -2.29 8.38
C ARG A 39 10.85 -1.97 6.90
N ASN A 40 11.83 -2.48 6.17
CA ASN A 40 11.94 -2.25 4.73
C ASN A 40 10.75 -2.87 3.98
N GLY A 41 10.37 -4.10 4.31
CA GLY A 41 9.20 -4.76 3.72
C GLY A 41 7.92 -4.00 3.99
N TRP A 42 7.74 -3.50 5.22
CA TRP A 42 6.61 -2.69 5.59
C TRP A 42 6.57 -1.33 4.87
N LEU A 43 7.71 -0.63 4.77
CA LEU A 43 7.83 0.65 4.05
C LEU A 43 7.53 0.49 2.56
N VAL A 44 8.08 -0.55 1.92
CA VAL A 44 7.79 -0.88 0.52
C VAL A 44 6.30 -1.15 0.35
N GLY A 45 5.68 -1.90 1.25
CA GLY A 45 4.25 -2.18 1.21
C GLY A 45 3.38 -0.92 1.34
N ALA A 46 3.79 0.04 2.17
CA ALA A 46 3.10 1.33 2.31
C ALA A 46 3.26 2.20 1.04
N ALA A 47 4.50 2.32 0.53
CA ALA A 47 4.86 3.10 -0.65
C ALA A 47 4.29 2.52 -1.96
N THR A 48 3.93 1.24 -1.98
CA THR A 48 3.33 0.55 -3.13
C THR A 48 1.89 0.10 -2.88
N SER A 49 1.25 0.74 -1.90
CA SER A 49 -0.18 0.55 -1.66
C SER A 49 -1.00 0.99 -2.88
N ILE A 50 -2.19 0.40 -3.05
CA ILE A 50 -3.04 0.64 -4.23
C ILE A 50 -3.30 2.15 -4.46
N PRO A 51 -3.62 2.96 -3.42
CA PRO A 51 -3.84 4.39 -3.63
C PRO A 51 -2.57 5.13 -4.08
N VAL A 52 -1.41 4.77 -3.51
CA VAL A 52 -0.13 5.40 -3.88
C VAL A 52 0.28 5.01 -5.30
N ALA A 53 0.11 3.74 -5.67
CA ALA A 53 0.38 3.26 -7.03
C ALA A 53 -0.55 3.93 -8.07
N ALA A 54 -1.85 4.10 -7.74
CA ALA A 54 -2.80 4.77 -8.62
C ALA A 54 -2.44 6.24 -8.83
N LEU A 55 -1.98 6.91 -7.76
CA LEU A 55 -1.54 8.30 -7.84
C LEU A 55 -0.27 8.44 -8.69
N ALA A 56 0.73 7.61 -8.45
CA ALA A 56 1.96 7.59 -9.26
C ALA A 56 1.67 7.31 -10.74
N ALA A 57 0.76 6.38 -11.02
CA ALA A 57 0.30 6.10 -12.38
C ALA A 57 -0.38 7.29 -13.04
N ALA A 58 -1.24 8.00 -12.32
CA ALA A 58 -1.91 9.18 -12.85
C ALA A 58 -0.91 10.31 -13.17
N ILE A 59 0.11 10.52 -12.32
CA ILE A 59 1.22 11.44 -12.59
C ILE A 59 1.96 11.04 -13.88
N ILE A 60 2.29 9.76 -14.04
CA ILE A 60 2.98 9.25 -15.23
C ILE A 60 2.15 9.47 -16.50
N GLY A 61 0.83 9.27 -16.42
CA GLY A 61 -0.08 9.54 -17.53
C GLY A 61 -0.16 11.00 -17.90
N TYR A 62 -0.17 11.84 -16.87
CA TYR A 62 -0.17 13.28 -17.03
C TYR A 62 1.11 13.78 -17.72
N LEU A 63 2.27 13.37 -17.21
CA LEU A 63 3.58 13.77 -17.75
C LEU A 63 3.85 13.16 -19.13
N GLY A 64 3.49 11.90 -19.32
CA GLY A 64 3.76 11.17 -20.55
C GLY A 64 2.73 11.40 -21.65
N GLN A 65 1.57 12.02 -21.35
CA GLN A 65 0.44 12.17 -22.26
C GLN A 65 0.07 10.87 -22.98
N THR A 66 0.16 9.74 -22.28
CA THR A 66 -0.13 8.41 -22.83
C THR A 66 -1.18 7.69 -21.99
N VAL A 67 -2.02 6.90 -22.67
CA VAL A 67 -3.07 6.08 -22.02
C VAL A 67 -2.48 4.83 -21.37
N VAL A 68 -1.44 4.24 -21.98
CA VAL A 68 -0.88 2.94 -21.57
C VAL A 68 0.14 3.06 -20.43
N GLY A 69 0.95 4.12 -20.41
CA GLY A 69 1.99 4.34 -19.40
C GLY A 69 1.50 4.26 -17.95
N PRO A 70 0.37 4.92 -17.59
CA PRO A 70 -0.27 4.82 -16.28
C PRO A 70 -0.57 3.39 -15.88
N LEU A 71 -1.13 2.61 -16.79
CA LEU A 71 -1.63 1.28 -16.49
C LEU A 71 -0.46 0.33 -16.21
N ILE A 72 0.61 0.44 -17.00
CA ILE A 72 1.86 -0.30 -16.76
C ILE A 72 2.46 0.11 -15.41
N ALA A 73 2.56 1.41 -15.12
CA ALA A 73 3.12 1.89 -13.87
C ALA A 73 2.32 1.42 -12.64
N PHE A 74 0.99 1.52 -12.71
CA PHE A 74 0.09 1.06 -11.66
C PHE A 74 0.27 -0.43 -11.37
N LEU A 75 0.25 -1.26 -12.43
CA LEU A 75 0.40 -2.70 -12.30
C LEU A 75 1.79 -3.07 -11.80
N ALA A 76 2.84 -2.48 -12.35
CA ALA A 76 4.21 -2.74 -11.94
C ALA A 76 4.42 -2.41 -10.46
N LEU A 77 4.04 -1.20 -10.01
CA LEU A 77 4.15 -0.81 -8.61
C LEU A 77 3.33 -1.72 -7.70
N SER A 78 2.09 -2.03 -8.10
CA SER A 78 1.19 -2.85 -7.29
C SER A 78 1.66 -4.30 -7.14
N ILE A 79 2.19 -4.90 -8.21
CA ILE A 79 2.62 -6.30 -8.27
C ILE A 79 4.02 -6.44 -7.66
N PHE A 80 5.01 -5.73 -8.20
CA PHE A 80 6.39 -5.83 -7.73
C PHE A 80 6.54 -5.27 -6.32
N GLY A 81 5.78 -4.22 -5.97
CA GLY A 81 5.74 -3.70 -4.62
C GLY A 81 5.16 -4.68 -3.61
N ALA A 82 4.05 -5.35 -3.95
CA ALA A 82 3.50 -6.39 -3.10
C ALA A 82 4.44 -7.59 -2.95
N MET A 83 5.09 -8.01 -4.04
CA MET A 83 6.04 -9.11 -4.03
C MET A 83 7.28 -8.77 -3.19
N ALA A 84 7.88 -7.59 -3.40
CA ALA A 84 9.05 -7.14 -2.64
C ALA A 84 8.72 -6.93 -1.15
N SER A 85 7.55 -6.37 -0.84
CA SER A 85 7.07 -6.19 0.53
C SER A 85 6.92 -7.53 1.26
N ARG A 86 6.29 -8.51 0.60
CA ARG A 86 6.14 -9.87 1.14
C ARG A 86 7.47 -10.58 1.31
N TRP A 87 8.28 -10.61 0.27
CA TRP A 87 9.59 -11.24 0.30
C TRP A 87 10.46 -10.73 1.46
N ALA A 88 10.45 -9.42 1.72
CA ALA A 88 11.20 -8.84 2.83
C ALA A 88 10.56 -9.11 4.20
N THR A 89 9.24 -9.17 4.27
CA THR A 89 8.52 -9.48 5.52
C THR A 89 8.65 -10.96 5.89
N ASP A 90 8.54 -11.86 4.92
CA ASP A 90 8.67 -13.32 5.10
C ASP A 90 10.09 -13.67 5.55
N ARG A 91 11.12 -13.11 4.89
CA ARG A 91 12.51 -13.24 5.34
C ARG A 91 12.73 -12.78 6.78
N ALA A 92 12.05 -11.72 7.22
CA ALA A 92 12.16 -11.25 8.59
C ALA A 92 11.53 -12.24 9.59
N TRP A 93 10.52 -13.02 9.17
CA TRP A 93 9.91 -14.06 9.98
C TRP A 93 10.74 -15.34 10.06
N ASP A 94 11.63 -15.60 9.10
CA ASP A 94 12.53 -16.76 9.12
C ASP A 94 13.50 -16.72 10.32
N TYR A 95 13.77 -15.53 10.88
CA TYR A 95 14.55 -15.35 12.10
C TYR A 95 13.81 -15.79 13.39
N VAL A 96 12.49 -16.01 13.33
CA VAL A 96 11.68 -16.41 14.48
C VAL A 96 11.11 -17.80 14.24
N PRO A 97 11.42 -18.80 15.10
CA PRO A 97 10.86 -20.14 14.98
C PRO A 97 9.32 -20.12 14.93
N ARG A 98 8.72 -20.88 14.01
CA ARG A 98 7.26 -20.86 13.73
C ARG A 98 6.39 -20.93 14.98
N LYS A 99 6.77 -21.74 15.98
CA LYS A 99 6.03 -21.93 17.24
C LYS A 99 6.05 -20.71 18.19
N ARG A 100 6.98 -19.76 17.98
CA ARG A 100 7.14 -18.54 18.79
C ARG A 100 6.70 -17.28 18.05
N GLN A 101 6.15 -17.37 16.84
CA GLN A 101 5.81 -16.19 16.03
C GLN A 101 4.57 -15.46 16.56
N ASP A 102 4.73 -14.20 16.96
CA ASP A 102 3.59 -13.32 17.30
C ASP A 102 2.99 -12.61 16.07
N ARG A 103 2.33 -13.36 15.18
CA ARG A 103 1.79 -12.78 13.93
C ARG A 103 0.62 -11.82 14.14
N ASN A 104 -0.05 -11.91 15.29
CA ASN A 104 -1.25 -11.13 15.58
C ASN A 104 -0.96 -9.84 16.37
N ARG A 105 0.31 -9.55 16.64
CA ARG A 105 0.70 -8.34 17.37
C ARG A 105 0.31 -7.08 16.60
N PRO A 106 -0.41 -6.13 17.23
CA PRO A 106 -0.63 -4.83 16.63
C PRO A 106 0.70 -4.07 16.51
N LEU A 107 0.91 -3.40 15.38
CA LEU A 107 2.12 -2.62 15.14
C LEU A 107 2.21 -1.41 16.09
N PRO A 108 3.44 -0.91 16.36
CA PRO A 108 3.62 0.31 17.15
C PRO A 108 2.91 1.51 16.53
N ARG A 109 2.34 2.40 17.37
CA ARG A 109 1.64 3.63 16.92
C ARG A 109 2.48 4.49 15.96
N SER A 110 3.79 4.57 16.18
CA SER A 110 4.71 5.34 15.35
C SER A 110 4.79 4.83 13.91
N TRP A 111 4.58 3.53 13.69
CA TRP A 111 4.55 2.92 12.37
C TRP A 111 3.21 3.19 11.69
N GLU A 112 2.09 3.09 12.42
CA GLU A 112 0.79 3.50 11.88
C GLU A 112 0.83 4.97 11.42
N LEU A 113 1.38 5.87 12.25
CA LEU A 113 1.62 7.27 11.93
C LEU A 113 2.57 7.43 10.72
N GLY A 114 3.64 6.65 10.66
CA GLY A 114 4.56 6.64 9.51
C GLY A 114 3.86 6.32 8.19
N SER A 115 2.92 5.37 8.19
CA SER A 115 2.15 5.03 6.98
C SER A 115 1.21 6.15 6.56
N SER A 116 0.58 6.83 7.53
CA SER A 116 -0.23 8.01 7.25
C SER A 116 0.62 9.19 6.77
N ALA A 117 1.85 9.34 7.28
CA ALA A 117 2.77 10.37 6.85
C ALA A 117 3.26 10.14 5.41
N ILE A 118 3.57 8.90 5.03
CA ILE A 118 3.89 8.55 3.63
C ILE A 118 2.71 8.89 2.73
N LEU A 119 1.49 8.49 3.12
CA LEU A 119 0.29 8.80 2.34
C LEU A 119 0.08 10.31 2.22
N ALA A 120 0.26 11.07 3.30
CA ALA A 120 0.20 12.53 3.31
C ALA A 120 1.28 13.19 2.44
N LEU A 121 2.51 12.65 2.42
CA LEU A 121 3.61 13.13 1.60
C LEU A 121 3.33 12.90 0.12
N VAL A 122 2.89 11.69 -0.25
CA VAL A 122 2.45 11.37 -1.62
C VAL A 122 1.34 12.32 -2.05
N LEU A 123 0.43 12.62 -1.15
CA LEU A 123 -0.62 13.62 -1.36
C LEU A 123 -0.07 15.02 -1.61
N GLY A 124 0.87 15.45 -0.77
CA GLY A 124 1.53 16.75 -0.89
C GLY A 124 2.22 16.87 -2.24
N VAL A 125 2.87 15.81 -2.72
CA VAL A 125 3.47 15.76 -4.05
C VAL A 125 2.41 15.90 -5.14
N ALA A 126 1.28 15.20 -5.03
CA ALA A 126 0.17 15.33 -5.99
C ALA A 126 -0.35 16.77 -6.05
N LEU A 127 -0.51 17.40 -4.89
CA LEU A 127 -0.99 18.78 -4.74
C LEU A 127 0.01 19.79 -5.30
N LEU A 128 1.32 19.58 -5.07
CA LEU A 128 2.38 20.37 -5.67
C LEU A 128 2.40 20.25 -7.20
N LEU A 129 2.22 19.05 -7.74
CA LEU A 129 2.13 18.85 -9.19
C LEU A 129 0.91 19.56 -9.79
N ILE A 130 -0.22 19.58 -9.08
CA ILE A 130 -1.41 20.37 -9.46
C ILE A 130 -1.07 21.87 -9.47
N VAL A 131 -0.41 22.38 -8.42
CA VAL A 131 -0.05 23.80 -8.28
C VAL A 131 0.96 24.24 -9.33
N PHE A 132 2.07 23.52 -9.50
CA PHE A 132 3.10 23.85 -10.49
C PHE A 132 2.57 23.85 -11.92
N ARG A 133 1.46 23.14 -12.16
CA ARG A 133 0.89 23.01 -13.49
C ARG A 133 -0.25 23.97 -13.78
N LEU A 134 -0.85 24.61 -12.77
CA LEU A 134 -1.78 25.73 -12.97
C LEU A 134 -1.15 26.89 -13.75
N ASP A 135 0.19 26.96 -13.77
CA ASP A 135 0.95 27.98 -14.46
C ASP A 135 1.16 27.69 -15.97
N ASP A 136 0.80 26.49 -16.44
CA ASP A 136 1.35 25.97 -17.69
C ASP A 136 0.22 25.39 -18.58
N SER A 137 -0.04 26.03 -19.73
CA SER A 137 -1.28 25.90 -20.53
C SER A 137 -1.28 24.77 -21.57
N ASP A 138 -0.17 24.05 -21.74
CA ASP A 138 0.10 23.35 -23.01
C ASP A 138 -0.48 21.92 -23.14
N VAL A 139 -1.23 21.43 -22.15
CA VAL A 139 -1.80 20.06 -22.17
C VAL A 139 -3.22 20.10 -22.74
N PRO A 140 -3.58 19.28 -23.75
CA PRO A 140 -4.95 19.24 -24.28
C PRO A 140 -5.99 18.86 -23.22
N LEU A 141 -7.19 19.44 -23.31
CA LEU A 141 -8.29 19.26 -22.35
C LEU A 141 -8.70 17.79 -22.19
N ASP A 142 -8.64 17.02 -23.26
CA ASP A 142 -8.96 15.59 -23.31
C ASP A 142 -8.09 14.77 -22.36
N PHE A 143 -6.77 15.01 -22.41
CA PHE A 143 -5.81 14.33 -21.54
C PHE A 143 -5.96 14.75 -20.08
N ARG A 144 -6.28 16.02 -19.81
CA ARG A 144 -6.58 16.49 -18.45
C ARG A 144 -7.79 15.77 -17.89
N SER A 145 -8.87 15.67 -18.67
CA SER A 145 -10.13 15.02 -18.27
C SER A 145 -9.89 13.54 -17.93
N TYR A 146 -9.21 12.82 -18.83
CA TYR A 146 -8.87 11.41 -18.63
C TYR A 146 -7.98 11.16 -17.40
N THR A 147 -6.88 11.92 -17.25
CA THR A 147 -5.95 11.75 -16.13
C THR A 147 -6.55 12.18 -14.80
N PHE A 148 -7.38 13.23 -14.79
CA PHE A 148 -8.14 13.63 -13.61
C PHE A 148 -9.11 12.53 -13.17
N GLY A 149 -9.79 11.86 -14.10
CA GLY A 149 -10.62 10.68 -13.81
C GLY A 149 -9.84 9.57 -13.09
N MET A 150 -8.60 9.29 -13.50
CA MET A 150 -7.73 8.34 -12.80
C MET A 150 -7.34 8.81 -11.40
N CYS A 151 -6.97 10.08 -11.24
CA CYS A 151 -6.66 10.69 -9.93
C CYS A 151 -7.86 10.65 -8.97
N ALA A 152 -9.07 10.90 -9.48
CA ALA A 152 -10.30 10.87 -8.70
C ALA A 152 -10.52 9.48 -8.09
N VAL A 153 -10.19 8.40 -8.81
CA VAL A 153 -10.24 7.04 -8.25
C VAL A 153 -9.22 6.84 -7.16
N ALA A 154 -7.98 7.34 -7.30
CA ALA A 154 -6.98 7.27 -6.23
C ALA A 154 -7.48 7.97 -4.97
N ALA A 155 -8.08 9.16 -5.12
CA ALA A 155 -8.70 9.90 -4.02
C ALA A 155 -9.83 9.10 -3.35
N LEU A 156 -10.74 8.53 -4.15
CA LEU A 156 -11.82 7.68 -3.65
C LEU A 156 -11.30 6.44 -2.92
N LEU A 157 -10.21 5.83 -3.39
CA LEU A 157 -9.58 4.69 -2.71
C LEU A 157 -8.99 5.07 -1.36
N VAL A 158 -8.39 6.27 -1.23
CA VAL A 158 -7.94 6.78 0.08
C VAL A 158 -9.11 6.98 1.03
N VAL A 159 -10.20 7.59 0.55
CA VAL A 159 -11.43 7.80 1.34
C VAL A 159 -12.02 6.44 1.76
N ALA A 160 -12.15 5.50 0.82
CA ALA A 160 -12.69 4.17 1.06
C ALA A 160 -11.84 3.39 2.08
N ASP A 161 -10.50 3.44 1.99
CA ASP A 161 -9.61 2.77 2.95
C ASP A 161 -9.80 3.34 4.37
N ALA A 162 -9.92 4.67 4.51
CA ALA A 162 -10.20 5.30 5.79
C ALA A 162 -11.58 4.91 6.34
N VAL A 163 -12.63 4.96 5.51
CA VAL A 163 -13.99 4.59 5.89
C VAL A 163 -14.07 3.11 6.31
N VAL A 164 -13.52 2.20 5.51
CA VAL A 164 -13.47 0.76 5.84
C VAL A 164 -12.65 0.52 7.12
N GLY A 165 -11.56 1.27 7.31
CA GLY A 165 -10.76 1.23 8.52
C GLY A 165 -11.54 1.65 9.77
N LEU A 166 -12.41 2.67 9.67
CA LEU A 166 -13.28 3.13 10.75
C LEU A 166 -14.26 2.04 11.21
N PHE A 167 -14.76 1.22 10.29
CA PHE A 167 -15.69 0.12 10.58
C PHE A 167 -15.00 -1.14 11.13
N ARG A 168 -13.67 -1.26 11.00
CA ARG A 168 -12.92 -2.42 11.51
C ARG A 168 -12.40 -2.17 12.93
N PRO A 169 -12.69 -3.03 13.91
CA PRO A 169 -12.26 -2.83 15.30
C PRO A 169 -10.72 -2.75 15.43
N ALA A 170 -9.98 -3.51 14.62
CA ALA A 170 -8.52 -3.44 14.56
C ALA A 170 -7.98 -2.24 13.75
N GLY A 171 -8.80 -1.61 12.90
CA GLY A 171 -8.39 -0.54 11.97
C GLY A 171 -8.80 0.87 12.39
N ARG A 172 -9.70 1.01 13.36
CA ARG A 172 -10.33 2.28 13.74
C ARG A 172 -9.32 3.34 14.18
N ARG A 173 -8.25 2.95 14.86
CA ARG A 173 -7.19 3.87 15.32
C ARG A 173 -6.41 4.46 14.15
N ARG A 174 -5.98 3.63 13.21
CA ARG A 174 -5.29 4.04 11.98
C ARG A 174 -6.16 4.94 11.11
N ALA A 175 -7.44 4.60 10.98
CA ALA A 175 -8.39 5.36 10.19
C ALA A 175 -8.65 6.76 10.74
N LEU A 176 -8.72 6.91 12.07
CA LEU A 176 -8.83 8.23 12.70
C LEU A 176 -7.58 9.08 12.46
N ALA A 177 -6.39 8.47 12.49
CA ALA A 177 -5.14 9.16 12.21
C ALA A 177 -5.01 9.60 10.74
N SER A 178 -5.68 8.92 9.80
CA SER A 178 -5.66 9.28 8.38
C SER A 178 -6.70 10.33 7.99
N LEU A 179 -7.69 10.64 8.83
CA LEU A 179 -8.77 11.60 8.52
C LEU A 179 -8.28 12.97 8.03
N PRO A 180 -7.26 13.62 8.65
CA PRO A 180 -6.75 14.89 8.13
C PRO A 180 -6.20 14.75 6.71
N GLY A 181 -5.47 13.67 6.43
CA GLY A 181 -4.96 13.38 5.09
C GLY A 181 -6.09 13.16 4.08
N VAL A 182 -7.13 12.41 4.46
CA VAL A 182 -8.32 12.15 3.63
C VAL A 182 -9.07 13.45 3.34
N ALA A 183 -9.22 14.34 4.31
CA ALA A 183 -9.84 15.65 4.12
C ALA A 183 -9.04 16.49 3.13
N VAL A 184 -7.71 16.52 3.27
CA VAL A 184 -6.83 17.21 2.32
C VAL A 184 -6.98 16.62 0.91
N VAL A 185 -7.08 15.29 0.75
CA VAL A 185 -7.35 14.64 -0.56
C VAL A 185 -8.63 15.17 -1.17
N ALA A 186 -9.72 15.08 -0.42
CA ALA A 186 -11.04 15.40 -0.94
C ALA A 186 -11.10 16.88 -1.34
N VAL A 187 -10.60 17.77 -0.50
CA VAL A 187 -10.53 19.21 -0.78
C VAL A 187 -9.64 19.49 -1.99
N ALA A 188 -8.44 18.89 -2.06
CA ALA A 188 -7.52 19.10 -3.17
C ALA A 188 -8.09 18.63 -4.50
N ALA A 189 -8.75 17.46 -4.52
CA ALA A 189 -9.40 16.94 -5.72
C ALA A 189 -10.53 17.88 -6.19
N VAL A 190 -11.36 18.39 -5.28
CA VAL A 190 -12.43 19.35 -5.62
C VAL A 190 -11.85 20.67 -6.14
N LEU A 191 -10.85 21.23 -5.46
CA LEU A 191 -10.22 22.48 -5.89
C LEU A 191 -9.53 22.33 -7.25
N ALA A 192 -8.84 21.21 -7.48
CA ALA A 192 -8.20 20.91 -8.76
C ALA A 192 -9.24 20.79 -9.88
N TYR A 193 -10.37 20.14 -9.64
CA TYR A 193 -11.46 20.04 -10.62
C TYR A 193 -11.97 21.43 -11.03
N LEU A 194 -12.27 22.27 -10.04
CA LEU A 194 -12.76 23.63 -10.27
C LEU A 194 -11.74 24.48 -11.03
N ALA A 195 -10.45 24.39 -10.65
CA ALA A 195 -9.40 25.19 -11.25
C ALA A 195 -8.99 24.74 -12.67
N TRP A 196 -9.05 23.44 -12.99
CA TRP A 196 -8.60 22.93 -14.29
C TRP A 196 -9.66 22.94 -15.38
N PHE A 197 -10.93 22.79 -15.02
CA PHE A 197 -11.97 22.55 -16.01
C PHE A 197 -12.91 23.73 -16.20
N ASP A 198 -13.11 24.60 -15.22
CA ASP A 198 -14.03 25.76 -15.29
C ASP A 198 -15.39 25.41 -15.94
N GLY A 199 -15.93 24.24 -15.59
CA GLY A 199 -17.18 23.71 -16.14
C GLY A 199 -17.10 23.01 -17.51
N ASN A 200 -15.96 23.04 -18.20
CA ASN A 200 -15.75 22.47 -19.54
C ASN A 200 -15.11 21.07 -19.53
N ALA A 201 -15.22 20.31 -18.44
CA ALA A 201 -14.68 18.94 -18.41
C ALA A 201 -15.39 18.04 -19.42
N ASP A 202 -14.64 17.26 -20.21
CA ASP A 202 -15.23 16.15 -20.97
C ASP A 202 -15.59 15.03 -19.99
N GLY A 203 -16.88 14.96 -19.64
CA GLY A 203 -17.41 13.96 -18.74
C GLY A 203 -17.24 12.51 -19.22
N GLY A 204 -17.20 12.28 -20.53
CA GLY A 204 -16.98 10.97 -21.13
C GLY A 204 -15.55 10.49 -20.89
N LEU A 205 -14.56 11.35 -21.15
CA LEU A 205 -13.15 11.03 -20.91
C LEU A 205 -12.83 10.92 -19.42
N LEU A 206 -13.42 11.78 -18.58
CA LEU A 206 -13.30 11.68 -17.13
C LEU A 206 -13.83 10.34 -16.62
N PHE A 207 -15.02 9.92 -17.09
CA PHE A 207 -15.60 8.63 -16.76
C PHE A 207 -14.71 7.47 -17.22
N TRP A 208 -14.20 7.51 -18.46
CA TRP A 208 -13.30 6.47 -18.97
C TRP A 208 -12.00 6.37 -18.16
N GLY A 209 -11.40 7.49 -17.79
CA GLY A 209 -10.23 7.52 -16.92
C GLY A 209 -10.51 6.93 -15.54
N ALA A 210 -11.69 7.20 -14.99
CA ALA A 210 -12.11 6.59 -13.73
C ALA A 210 -12.34 5.07 -13.89
N VAL A 211 -13.02 4.63 -14.95
CA VAL A 211 -13.29 3.20 -15.19
C VAL A 211 -12.00 2.41 -15.39
N THR A 212 -11.02 2.93 -16.12
CA THR A 212 -9.75 2.22 -16.35
C THR A 212 -8.99 2.01 -15.04
N MET A 213 -8.85 3.05 -14.22
CA MET A 213 -8.14 2.94 -12.95
C MET A 213 -8.91 2.10 -11.93
N ALA A 214 -10.24 2.26 -11.85
CA ALA A 214 -11.09 1.45 -10.98
C ALA A 214 -11.04 -0.03 -11.38
N GLY A 215 -11.13 -0.34 -12.67
CA GLY A 215 -10.98 -1.69 -13.20
C GLY A 215 -9.63 -2.31 -12.83
N ALA A 216 -8.53 -1.57 -13.02
CA ALA A 216 -7.21 -2.05 -12.63
C ALA A 216 -7.09 -2.29 -11.11
N ALA A 217 -7.61 -1.36 -10.30
CA ALA A 217 -7.60 -1.48 -8.85
C ALA A 217 -8.44 -2.67 -8.35
N VAL A 218 -9.59 -2.92 -8.96
CA VAL A 218 -10.43 -4.09 -8.66
C VAL A 218 -9.70 -5.38 -9.00
N LEU A 219 -9.06 -5.48 -10.17
CA LEU A 219 -8.28 -6.65 -10.56
C LEU A 219 -7.14 -6.93 -9.58
N VAL A 220 -6.35 -5.91 -9.24
CA VAL A 220 -5.26 -6.04 -8.25
C VAL A 220 -5.80 -6.41 -6.87
N GLY A 221 -6.90 -5.78 -6.45
CA GLY A 221 -7.55 -6.07 -5.17
C GLY A 221 -8.06 -7.52 -5.09
N ALA A 222 -8.70 -7.99 -6.16
CA ALA A 222 -9.18 -9.36 -6.28
C ALA A 222 -8.03 -10.38 -6.27
N ALA A 223 -6.95 -10.11 -7.00
CA ALA A 223 -5.75 -10.95 -6.98
C ALA A 223 -5.13 -11.04 -5.57
N LYS A 224 -5.00 -9.89 -4.88
CA LYS A 224 -4.50 -9.86 -3.49
C LYS A 224 -5.41 -10.61 -2.52
N LEU A 225 -6.73 -10.54 -2.70
CA LEU A 225 -7.69 -11.26 -1.86
C LEU A 225 -7.63 -12.77 -2.08
N TRP A 226 -7.56 -13.19 -3.34
CA TRP A 226 -7.44 -14.60 -3.73
C TRP A 226 -6.20 -15.23 -3.10
N ASP A 227 -5.08 -14.54 -3.19
CA ASP A 227 -3.80 -15.00 -2.69
C ASP A 227 -3.79 -15.13 -1.15
N ARG A 228 -4.39 -14.18 -0.43
CA ARG A 228 -4.59 -14.29 1.02
C ARG A 228 -5.41 -15.51 1.43
N ARG A 229 -6.47 -15.84 0.67
CA ARG A 229 -7.31 -17.01 0.95
C ARG A 229 -6.55 -18.33 0.78
N ARG A 230 -5.64 -18.41 -0.20
CA ARG A 230 -4.82 -19.61 -0.40
C ARG A 230 -3.87 -19.87 0.78
N VAL A 231 -3.24 -18.82 1.29
CA VAL A 231 -2.34 -18.94 2.44
C VAL A 231 -3.08 -19.47 3.67
N THR A 232 -4.26 -18.92 3.98
CA THR A 232 -5.05 -19.36 5.14
C THR A 232 -5.54 -20.81 5.07
N VAL A 233 -5.81 -21.31 3.86
CA VAL A 233 -6.25 -22.71 3.67
C VAL A 233 -5.09 -23.68 3.90
N ASN A 234 -3.88 -23.32 3.44
CA ASN A 234 -2.70 -24.16 3.63
C ASN A 234 -2.25 -24.21 5.10
N GLU A 235 -2.36 -23.11 5.85
CA GLU A 235 -2.03 -23.08 7.29
C GLU A 235 -2.98 -23.89 8.17
N GLN A 236 -4.18 -24.22 7.69
CA GLN A 236 -5.14 -25.07 8.42
C GLN A 236 -4.99 -26.58 8.11
N ALA A 237 -4.20 -26.91 7.09
CA ALA A 237 -3.98 -28.29 6.66
C ALA A 237 -2.68 -28.90 7.22
N GLU A 238 -1.81 -28.09 7.83
CA GLU A 238 -0.60 -28.48 8.57
C GLU A 238 -0.85 -28.53 10.09
#